data_AF-A0A1Q3KDP3-F1
#
_entry.id   AF-A0A1Q3KDP3-F1
#
_cell.length_a   1.000
_cell.length_b   1.000
_cell.length_c   1.000
_cell.angle_alpha   90.00
_cell.angle_beta   90.00
_cell.angle_gamma   90.00
#
_symmetry.space_group_name_H-M   'P 1'
#
loop_
_entity.id
_entity.type
_entity.pdbx_description
1 polymer ?
#
loop_
_entity_poly.entity_id
_entity_poly.type
_entity_poly.pdbx_seq_one_letter_code
_entity_poly.pdbx_strand_id
1 'polypeptide(L)'
;MASSDTQKSVRTSADSEQRPSEIEALRIRHDELMARSGKLASRIQRRRGHTPDNNFQTEYDAISDEMIDLSVQLSSVPAVTLEALKLKASLLLDILPDEADPTVYLALSLCEDLLDITGEQLNGHKRAASPVDRHRPAA
;
A
#
# COMPACT_ATOMS: atom_id res chain seq x y z
N MET A 1 32.68 40.51 -13.38
CA MET A 1 31.56 40.06 -14.22
C MET A 1 31.43 38.56 -14.04
N ALA A 2 30.19 38.11 -13.82
CA ALA A 2 29.65 36.74 -13.82
C ALA A 2 30.25 35.71 -12.84
N SER A 3 29.59 35.58 -11.68
CA SER A 3 29.57 34.40 -10.83
C SER A 3 28.96 33.21 -11.57
N SER A 4 29.60 32.05 -11.51
CA SER A 4 29.03 30.78 -11.97
C SER A 4 28.07 30.25 -10.91
N ASP A 5 26.79 30.49 -11.13
CA ASP A 5 25.70 29.93 -10.34
C ASP A 5 25.70 28.39 -10.45
N THR A 6 25.90 27.75 -9.31
CA THR A 6 25.52 26.37 -9.05
C THR A 6 24.04 26.18 -9.40
N GLN A 7 23.76 25.44 -10.48
CA GLN A 7 22.42 24.91 -10.75
C GLN A 7 22.07 23.89 -9.67
N LYS A 8 21.48 24.39 -8.59
CA LYS A 8 20.76 23.59 -7.61
C LYS A 8 19.51 23.09 -8.34
N SER A 9 19.56 21.86 -8.84
CA SER A 9 18.41 21.15 -9.40
C SER A 9 17.34 21.04 -8.31
N VAL A 10 16.41 21.98 -8.30
CA VAL A 10 15.22 21.96 -7.47
C VAL A 10 14.36 20.81 -7.98
N ARG A 11 14.43 19.65 -7.31
CA ARG A 11 13.41 18.62 -7.43
C ARG A 11 12.14 19.24 -6.87
N THR A 12 11.27 19.69 -7.76
CA THR A 12 9.97 20.25 -7.44
C THR A 12 9.13 19.18 -6.75
N SER A 13 8.70 19.45 -5.52
CA SER A 13 7.83 18.65 -4.66
C SER A 13 6.37 18.58 -5.17
N ALA A 14 6.17 18.41 -6.47
CA ALA A 14 4.87 18.62 -7.14
C ALA A 14 4.22 17.34 -7.68
N ASP A 15 4.62 16.15 -7.20
CA ASP A 15 4.02 14.86 -7.64
C ASP A 15 3.50 13.99 -6.47
N SER A 16 3.41 14.52 -5.24
CA SER A 16 3.06 13.73 -4.05
C SER A 16 1.62 13.90 -3.57
N GLU A 17 0.70 14.38 -4.40
CA GLU A 17 -0.73 14.25 -4.09
C GLU A 17 -1.20 12.86 -4.53
N GLN A 18 -1.22 11.92 -3.59
CA GLN A 18 -1.99 10.69 -3.73
C GLN A 18 -3.44 11.11 -4.04
N ARG A 19 -3.88 10.97 -5.30
CA ARG A 19 -5.24 11.37 -5.67
C ARG A 19 -6.19 10.45 -4.91
N PRO A 20 -7.05 10.95 -4.02
CA PRO A 20 -7.98 10.11 -3.25
C PRO A 20 -8.81 9.17 -4.14
N SER A 21 -9.01 9.55 -5.41
CA SER A 21 -9.70 8.75 -6.42
C SER A 21 -8.98 7.45 -6.82
N GLU A 22 -7.65 7.38 -6.76
CA GLU A 22 -6.89 6.22 -7.22
C GLU A 22 -6.93 5.07 -6.20
N ILE A 23 -6.67 5.38 -4.92
CA ILE A 23 -6.83 4.39 -3.84
C ILE A 23 -8.27 3.93 -3.73
N GLU A 24 -9.23 4.84 -3.92
CA GLU A 24 -10.65 4.47 -3.90
C GLU A 24 -10.99 3.51 -5.05
N ALA A 25 -10.45 3.72 -6.25
CA ALA A 25 -10.64 2.79 -7.36
C ALA A 25 -10.01 1.42 -7.08
N LEU A 26 -8.81 1.38 -6.51
CA LEU A 26 -8.13 0.14 -6.13
C LEU A 26 -8.89 -0.60 -5.01
N ARG A 27 -9.48 0.14 -4.07
CA ARG A 27 -10.34 -0.40 -3.00
C ARG A 27 -11.60 -1.03 -3.56
N ILE A 28 -12.29 -0.35 -4.46
CA ILE A 28 -13.50 -0.89 -5.13
C ILE A 28 -13.15 -2.19 -5.85
N ARG A 29 -12.01 -2.24 -6.56
CA ARG A 29 -11.55 -3.45 -7.25
C ARG A 29 -11.23 -4.59 -6.28
N HIS A 30 -10.61 -4.30 -5.13
CA HIS A 30 -10.40 -5.28 -4.05
C HIS A 30 -11.73 -5.85 -3.55
N ASP A 31 -12.68 -4.98 -3.21
CA ASP A 31 -14.01 -5.38 -2.71
C ASP A 31 -14.75 -6.28 -3.71
N GLU A 32 -14.66 -5.97 -5.01
CA GLU A 32 -15.24 -6.77 -6.09
C GLU A 32 -14.60 -8.16 -6.20
N LEU A 33 -13.27 -8.24 -6.08
CA LEU A 33 -12.55 -9.52 -6.09
C LEU A 33 -12.92 -10.38 -4.88
N MET A 34 -13.03 -9.78 -3.70
CA MET A 34 -13.46 -10.48 -2.49
C MET A 34 -14.90 -10.98 -2.60
N ALA A 35 -15.80 -10.19 -3.19
CA ALA A 35 -17.17 -10.61 -3.45
C ALA A 35 -17.23 -11.79 -4.45
N ARG A 36 -16.39 -11.77 -5.50
CA ARG A 36 -16.27 -12.88 -6.47
C ARG A 36 -15.71 -14.14 -5.82
N SER A 37 -14.65 -14.01 -5.03
CA SER A 37 -14.05 -15.11 -4.26
C SER A 37 -15.07 -15.74 -3.30
N GLY A 38 -15.82 -14.94 -2.56
CA GLY A 38 -16.89 -15.42 -1.66
C GLY A 38 -18.02 -16.16 -2.40
N LYS A 39 -18.41 -15.71 -3.59
CA LYS A 39 -19.38 -16.40 -4.46
C LYS A 39 -18.85 -17.75 -4.93
N LEU A 40 -17.58 -17.81 -5.34
CA LEU A 40 -16.92 -19.04 -5.76
C LEU A 40 -16.84 -20.04 -4.59
N ALA A 41 -16.36 -19.60 -3.42
CA ALA A 41 -16.30 -20.42 -2.21
C ALA A 41 -17.69 -20.98 -1.83
N SER A 42 -18.73 -20.14 -1.90
CA SER A 42 -20.12 -20.56 -1.65
C SER A 42 -20.60 -21.63 -2.63
N ARG A 43 -20.26 -21.49 -3.93
CA ARG A 43 -20.61 -22.49 -4.96
C ARG A 43 -19.87 -23.81 -4.75
N ILE A 44 -18.58 -23.75 -4.41
CA ILE A 44 -17.77 -24.94 -4.07
C ILE A 44 -18.36 -25.65 -2.85
N GLN A 45 -18.69 -24.90 -1.79
CA GLN A 45 -19.26 -25.47 -0.57
C GLN A 45 -20.59 -26.20 -0.82
N ARG A 46 -21.47 -25.62 -1.66
CA ARG A 46 -22.75 -26.26 -2.05
C ARG A 46 -22.56 -27.55 -2.86
N ARG A 47 -21.40 -27.74 -3.50
CA ARG A 47 -21.08 -28.91 -4.31
C ARG A 47 -20.15 -29.92 -3.63
N ARG A 48 -19.87 -29.75 -2.32
CA ARG A 48 -19.04 -30.72 -1.56
C ARG A 48 -19.57 -32.15 -1.76
N GLY A 49 -18.75 -32.99 -2.39
CA GLY A 49 -19.07 -34.40 -2.73
C GLY A 49 -19.20 -34.71 -4.22
N HIS A 50 -19.11 -33.71 -5.11
CA HIS A 50 -19.10 -33.90 -6.57
C HIS A 50 -17.74 -33.49 -7.15
N THR A 51 -17.33 -34.14 -8.25
CA THR A 51 -16.06 -33.86 -8.95
C THR A 51 -15.96 -32.37 -9.29
N PRO A 52 -14.82 -31.72 -9.03
CA PRO A 52 -14.65 -30.30 -9.34
C PRO A 52 -14.89 -30.06 -10.83
N ASP A 53 -15.80 -29.14 -11.13
CA ASP A 53 -16.03 -28.62 -12.47
C ASP A 53 -14.76 -27.87 -12.89
N ASN A 54 -14.21 -28.12 -14.09
CA ASN A 54 -13.05 -27.37 -14.61
C ASN A 54 -13.26 -25.86 -14.53
N ASN A 55 -14.52 -25.42 -14.60
CA ASN A 55 -14.91 -24.01 -14.45
C ASN A 55 -14.54 -23.40 -13.10
N PHE A 56 -14.50 -24.16 -11.99
CA PHE A 56 -14.12 -23.60 -10.69
C PHE A 56 -12.63 -23.31 -10.60
N GLN A 57 -11.79 -24.16 -11.17
CA GLN A 57 -10.36 -23.93 -11.21
C GLN A 57 -10.06 -22.71 -12.08
N THR A 58 -10.66 -22.61 -13.28
CA THR A 58 -10.50 -21.43 -14.14
C THR A 58 -10.99 -20.14 -13.47
N GLU A 59 -12.11 -20.17 -12.73
CA GLU A 59 -12.58 -19.00 -11.98
C GLU A 59 -11.63 -18.63 -10.83
N TYR A 60 -11.05 -19.62 -10.14
CA TYR A 60 -10.08 -19.40 -9.06
C TYR A 60 -8.77 -18.79 -9.58
N ASP A 61 -8.23 -19.34 -10.68
CA ASP A 61 -7.00 -18.86 -11.31
C ASP A 61 -7.18 -17.41 -11.77
N ALA A 62 -8.30 -17.09 -12.42
CA ALA A 62 -8.60 -15.72 -12.85
C ALA A 62 -8.70 -14.73 -11.68
N ILE A 63 -9.32 -15.13 -10.56
CA ILE A 63 -9.38 -14.27 -9.36
C ILE A 63 -7.96 -14.07 -8.78
N SER A 64 -7.16 -15.13 -8.75
CA SER A 64 -5.79 -15.08 -8.23
C SER A 64 -4.90 -14.15 -9.08
N ASP A 65 -4.96 -14.26 -10.41
CA ASP A 65 -4.24 -13.39 -11.34
C ASP A 65 -4.63 -11.91 -11.14
N GLU A 66 -5.93 -11.62 -10.99
CA GLU A 66 -6.40 -10.25 -10.75
C GLU A 66 -5.99 -9.70 -9.38
N MET A 67 -5.89 -10.55 -8.35
CA MET A 67 -5.37 -10.17 -7.03
C MET A 67 -3.86 -9.88 -7.07
N ILE A 68 -3.11 -10.64 -7.85
CA ILE A 68 -1.69 -10.40 -8.14
C ILE A 68 -1.52 -9.06 -8.86
N ASP A 69 -2.30 -8.79 -9.91
CA ASP A 69 -2.27 -7.50 -10.62
C ASP A 69 -2.56 -6.33 -9.68
N LEU A 70 -3.54 -6.50 -8.79
CA LEU A 70 -3.89 -5.49 -7.80
C LEU A 70 -2.75 -5.26 -6.80
N SER A 71 -2.05 -6.33 -6.40
CA SER A 71 -0.88 -6.26 -5.52
C SER A 71 0.25 -5.46 -6.15
N VAL A 72 0.55 -5.71 -7.43
CA VAL A 72 1.53 -4.94 -8.19
C VAL A 72 1.13 -3.47 -8.26
N GLN A 73 -0.12 -3.16 -8.60
CA GLN A 73 -0.60 -1.78 -8.66
C GLN A 73 -0.47 -1.08 -7.30
N LEU A 74 -0.94 -1.70 -6.22
CA LEU A 74 -0.85 -1.12 -4.88
C LEU A 74 0.58 -0.94 -4.40
N SER A 75 1.51 -1.84 -4.74
CA SER A 75 2.93 -1.71 -4.36
C SER A 75 3.58 -0.44 -4.93
N SER A 76 3.08 0.05 -6.07
CA SER A 76 3.60 1.25 -6.73
C SER A 76 3.01 2.56 -6.19
N VAL A 77 1.96 2.50 -5.37
CA VAL A 77 1.28 3.68 -4.83
C VAL A 77 1.75 3.91 -3.39
N PRO A 78 2.42 5.04 -3.08
CA PRO A 78 2.78 5.38 -1.70
C PRO A 78 1.53 5.50 -0.81
N ALA A 79 1.52 4.89 0.37
CA ALA A 79 0.38 4.95 1.28
C ALA A 79 0.52 6.10 2.29
N VAL A 80 0.12 7.32 1.90
CA VAL A 80 0.13 8.47 2.82
C VAL A 80 -1.14 8.59 3.67
N THR A 81 -2.12 7.73 3.43
CA THR A 81 -3.37 7.63 4.20
C THR A 81 -3.51 6.30 4.93
N LEU A 82 -4.26 6.30 6.04
CA LEU A 82 -4.55 5.09 6.80
C LEU A 82 -5.35 4.08 5.96
N GLU A 83 -6.23 4.58 5.09
CA GLU A 83 -7.03 3.78 4.17
C GLU A 83 -6.15 3.02 3.17
N ALA A 84 -5.14 3.68 2.60
CA ALA A 84 -4.20 3.04 1.70
C ALA A 84 -3.37 1.96 2.42
N LEU A 85 -2.89 2.23 3.64
CA LEU A 85 -2.17 1.25 4.45
C LEU A 85 -3.04 0.03 4.78
N LYS A 86 -4.29 0.27 5.17
CA LYS A 86 -5.26 -0.81 5.44
C LYS A 86 -5.50 -1.65 4.19
N LEU A 87 -5.61 -1.03 3.03
CA LEU A 87 -5.83 -1.74 1.78
C LEU A 87 -4.63 -2.65 1.42
N LYS A 88 -3.39 -2.14 1.53
CA LYS A 88 -2.18 -2.95 1.34
C LYS A 88 -2.13 -4.13 2.32
N ALA A 89 -2.43 -3.89 3.60
CA ALA A 89 -2.43 -4.93 4.62
C ALA A 89 -3.53 -5.98 4.40
N SER A 90 -4.74 -5.57 4.04
CA SER A 90 -5.85 -6.49 3.73
C SER A 90 -5.50 -7.40 2.56
N LEU A 91 -4.96 -6.82 1.47
CA LEU A 91 -4.59 -7.60 0.29
C LEU A 91 -3.51 -8.64 0.59
N LEU A 92 -2.53 -8.32 1.44
CA LEU A 92 -1.52 -9.29 1.90
C LEU A 92 -2.09 -10.42 2.74
N LEU A 93 -3.18 -10.20 3.47
CA LEU A 93 -3.86 -11.26 4.24
C LEU A 93 -4.72 -12.15 3.34
N ASP A 94 -5.24 -11.60 2.25
CA ASP A 94 -6.12 -12.30 1.31
C ASP A 94 -5.35 -13.16 0.29
N ILE A 95 -4.08 -12.82 0.01
CA ILE A 95 -3.21 -13.63 -0.86
C ILE A 95 -2.41 -14.63 -0.01
N LEU A 96 -2.44 -15.91 -0.39
CA LEU A 96 -1.54 -16.91 0.18
C LEU A 96 -0.16 -16.74 -0.47
N PRO A 97 0.90 -16.42 0.28
CA PRO A 97 2.21 -16.16 -0.31
C PRO A 97 2.81 -17.43 -0.91
N ASP A 98 3.15 -17.38 -2.20
CA ASP A 98 4.08 -18.31 -2.86
C ASP A 98 5.48 -17.67 -2.95
N GLU A 99 6.55 -18.46 -2.97
CA GLU A 99 7.94 -17.98 -2.93
C GLU A 99 8.33 -17.11 -4.14
N ALA A 100 7.57 -17.20 -5.25
CA ALA A 100 7.76 -16.41 -6.46
C ALA A 100 6.73 -15.27 -6.63
N ASP A 101 5.91 -14.99 -5.61
CA ASP A 101 4.72 -14.15 -5.75
C ASP A 101 5.05 -12.64 -5.54
N PRO A 102 4.56 -11.74 -6.41
CA PRO A 102 4.67 -10.29 -6.25
C PRO A 102 4.14 -9.72 -4.92
N THR A 103 3.45 -10.50 -4.10
CA THR A 103 3.12 -10.14 -2.69
C THR A 103 4.33 -9.70 -1.87
N VAL A 104 5.54 -10.19 -2.16
CA VAL A 104 6.77 -9.71 -1.50
C VAL A 104 7.00 -8.22 -1.73
N TYR A 105 6.76 -7.71 -2.95
CA TYR A 105 6.91 -6.29 -3.27
C TYR A 105 5.87 -5.43 -2.57
N LEU A 106 4.64 -5.93 -2.45
CA LEU A 106 3.59 -5.25 -1.69
C LEU A 106 3.92 -5.19 -0.19
N ALA A 107 4.46 -6.27 0.38
CA ALA A 107 4.91 -6.31 1.77
C ALA A 107 6.06 -5.34 2.05
N LEU A 108 7.06 -5.31 1.15
CA LEU A 108 8.17 -4.35 1.23
C LEU A 108 7.67 -2.91 1.14
N SER A 109 6.80 -2.62 0.17
CA SER A 109 6.19 -1.30 -0.01
C SER A 109 5.41 -0.85 1.24
N LEU A 110 4.64 -1.75 1.86
CA LEU A 110 3.95 -1.45 3.12
C LEU A 110 4.93 -1.16 4.27
N CYS A 111 6.04 -1.89 4.36
CA CYS A 111 7.07 -1.62 5.34
C CYS A 111 7.73 -0.25 5.11
N GLU A 112 8.01 0.12 3.86
CA GLU A 112 8.55 1.44 3.49
C GLU A 112 7.58 2.56 3.89
N ASP A 113 6.28 2.45 3.56
CA ASP A 113 5.27 3.44 3.95
C ASP A 113 5.21 3.63 5.48
N LEU A 114 5.27 2.54 6.25
CA LEU A 114 5.26 2.59 7.71
C LEU A 114 6.53 3.22 8.29
N LEU A 115 7.69 2.95 7.69
CA LEU A 115 8.97 3.55 8.09
C LEU A 115 9.00 5.05 7.79
N ASP A 116 8.44 5.49 6.67
CA ASP A 116 8.35 6.90 6.33
C ASP A 116 7.46 7.66 7.32
N ILE A 117 6.26 7.15 7.63
CA ILE A 117 5.35 7.76 8.61
C ILE A 117 6.00 7.84 10.00
N THR A 118 6.65 6.76 10.45
CA THR A 118 7.30 6.74 11.77
C THR A 118 8.55 7.62 11.81
N GLY A 119 9.31 7.70 10.72
CA GLY A 119 10.47 8.59 10.57
C GLY A 119 10.08 10.07 10.62
N GLU A 120 8.97 10.45 9.97
CA GLU A 120 8.41 11.80 10.05
C GLU A 120 7.94 12.13 11.48
N GLN A 121 7.25 11.21 12.15
CA GLN A 121 6.81 11.39 13.53
C GLN A 121 7.99 11.53 14.51
N LEU A 122 9.05 10.72 14.36
CA LEU A 122 10.24 10.81 15.20
C LEU A 122 11.00 12.13 14.99
N ASN A 123 11.05 12.65 13.76
CA ASN A 123 11.65 13.95 13.47
C ASN A 123 10.77 15.12 13.95
N GLY A 124 9.43 14.98 13.90
CA GLY A 124 8.48 15.91 14.50
C GLY A 124 8.62 16.01 16.02
N HIS A 125 8.77 14.87 16.70
CA HIS A 125 9.03 14.82 18.14
C HIS A 125 10.39 15.42 18.51
N LYS A 126 11.45 15.21 17.71
CA LYS A 126 12.75 15.88 17.93
C LYS A 126 12.67 17.40 17.80
N ARG A 127 11.80 17.93 16.92
CA ARG A 127 11.59 19.39 16.79
C ARG A 127 10.72 19.96 17.91
N ALA A 128 9.72 19.22 18.39
CA ALA A 128 8.87 19.63 19.51
C ALA A 128 9.60 19.53 20.87
N ALA A 129 10.57 18.62 21.01
CA ALA A 129 11.36 18.43 22.22
C ALA A 129 12.53 19.42 22.41
N SER A 130 12.49 20.61 21.78
CA SER A 130 13.45 21.68 22.05
C SER A 130 12.84 22.84 22.86
N PRO A 131 12.57 22.67 24.16
CA PRO A 131 12.53 23.78 25.10
C PRO A 131 13.91 23.90 25.76
N VAL A 132 14.83 24.62 25.13
CA VAL A 132 15.97 25.17 25.90
C VAL A 132 15.59 26.58 26.31
N ASP A 133 14.85 26.62 27.41
CA ASP A 133 14.79 27.77 28.32
C ASP A 133 16.21 28.24 28.59
N ARG A 134 16.60 29.35 27.97
CA ARG A 134 17.72 30.15 28.46
C ARG A 134 17.17 31.17 29.43
N HIS A 135 16.86 30.72 30.65
CA HIS A 135 16.91 31.59 31.81
C HIS A 135 18.35 32.10 31.96
N ARG A 136 18.62 33.27 31.38
CA ARG A 136 19.77 34.09 31.72
C ARG A 136 19.34 34.96 32.90
N PRO A 137 19.90 34.80 34.12
CA PRO A 137 19.64 35.77 35.17
C PRO A 137 20.28 37.10 34.74
N ALA A 138 19.53 38.18 34.96
CA ALA A 138 20.02 39.54 34.78
C ALA A 138 21.19 39.78 35.73
N ALA A 139 22.31 40.25 35.17
CA ALA A 139 23.41 40.89 35.85
C ALA A 139 23.96 41.98 34.93
#